data_AF-A0A2S3QPB6-F1
#
_entry.id   AF-A0A2S3QPB6-F1
#
_cell.length_a   1.000
_cell.length_b   1.000
_cell.length_c   1.000
_cell.angle_alpha   90.00
_cell.angle_beta   90.00
_cell.angle_gamma   90.00
#
_symmetry.space_group_name_H-M   'P 1'
#
loop_
_entity.id
_entity.type
_entity.pdbx_description
1 polymer ?
#
loop_
_entity_poly.entity_id
_entity_poly.type
_entity_poly.pdbx_seq_one_letter_code
_entity_poly.pdbx_strand_id
1 'polypeptide(L)'
;MGKFKTITIFFCLLSSFVFAEELFVKPNQTVYLNLKKFKKESDSVYSLYIKKLTLNNESVLFLPRDLSNKIAKITIEELHIHGKGYIAQSVRSNVNIVRHKGEVGLKEYFEDLIPRAEKGKDGERVNHERAKSGDGDKGRDGKDGKNGRSGISGIKELNLDINIASFGQLDVVLVGESGGHGGNGSDGQGGSHAECDRNRGANGGHGGNGGQGGFPGSVGAINITWQSDLPLITTGQIPFGLNVRQYAGLAGNPGNGGAGGSGGDSVRCGLWKRSGGNPGEPGRIGTSLRGGGDYIFFGRVGDVSIINKDMQ
;
A
#
# COMPACT_ATOMS: atom_id res chain seq x y z
N MET A 1 12.65 -71.90 8.03
CA MET A 1 11.54 -71.10 7.45
C MET A 1 11.81 -69.64 7.74
N GLY A 2 12.03 -68.86 6.68
CA GLY A 2 12.44 -67.46 6.77
C GLY A 2 11.36 -66.55 7.33
N LYS A 3 11.76 -65.55 8.11
CA LYS A 3 10.92 -64.40 8.44
C LYS A 3 11.53 -63.15 7.80
N PHE A 4 10.75 -62.58 6.90
CA PHE A 4 11.00 -61.31 6.24
C PHE A 4 10.78 -60.13 7.21
N LYS A 5 11.70 -59.17 7.13
CA LYS A 5 11.59 -57.70 7.24
C LYS A 5 10.45 -57.08 8.04
N THR A 6 10.81 -56.13 8.91
CA THR A 6 10.24 -54.77 8.85
C THR A 6 11.34 -53.76 9.19
N ILE A 7 11.73 -52.98 8.18
CA ILE A 7 12.57 -51.79 8.33
C ILE A 7 11.61 -50.66 8.65
N THR A 8 11.68 -50.11 9.86
CA THR A 8 10.99 -48.86 10.20
C THR A 8 11.94 -47.71 9.88
N ILE A 9 11.79 -47.12 8.69
CA ILE A 9 12.39 -45.83 8.37
C ILE A 9 11.53 -44.77 9.07
N PHE A 10 12.07 -44.16 10.13
CA PHE A 10 11.55 -42.92 10.67
C PHE A 10 11.91 -41.79 9.69
N PHE A 11 11.01 -41.49 8.75
CA PHE A 11 11.03 -40.20 8.05
C PHE A 11 10.46 -39.16 9.02
N CYS A 12 11.32 -38.63 9.90
CA CYS A 12 11.04 -37.34 10.50
C CYS A 12 11.02 -36.32 9.36
N LEU A 13 9.83 -35.90 8.97
CA LEU A 13 9.58 -34.65 8.26
C LEU A 13 10.12 -33.52 9.16
N LEU A 14 11.42 -33.29 9.11
CA LEU A 14 12.07 -32.09 9.61
C LEU A 14 11.50 -30.95 8.77
N SER A 15 10.36 -30.42 9.21
CA SER A 15 9.83 -29.17 8.70
C SER A 15 10.93 -28.14 9.02
N SER A 16 11.67 -27.75 7.99
CA SER A 16 12.83 -26.90 8.13
C SER A 16 12.32 -25.55 8.62
N PHE A 17 12.39 -25.31 9.93
CA PHE A 17 12.20 -23.98 10.45
C PHE A 17 13.36 -23.15 9.92
N VAL A 18 13.05 -22.10 9.18
CA VAL A 18 14.07 -21.13 8.81
C VAL A 18 14.39 -20.36 10.08
N PHE A 19 15.50 -20.75 10.72
CA PHE A 19 15.97 -20.19 11.97
C PHE A 19 16.80 -18.94 11.71
N ALA A 20 16.46 -17.84 12.37
CA ALA A 20 17.44 -16.81 12.71
C ALA A 20 17.87 -17.06 14.16
N GLU A 21 19.09 -17.56 14.36
CA GLU A 21 19.61 -17.79 15.72
C GLU A 21 19.67 -16.49 16.51
N GLU A 22 20.33 -15.47 15.97
CA GLU A 22 20.41 -14.16 16.60
C GLU A 22 20.28 -13.06 15.54
N LEU A 23 19.40 -12.10 15.80
CA LEU A 23 19.23 -10.91 15.00
C LEU A 23 19.50 -9.68 15.86
N PHE A 24 20.65 -9.06 15.64
CA PHE A 24 21.06 -7.85 16.34
C PHE A 24 20.97 -6.65 15.39
N VAL A 25 20.09 -5.70 15.72
CA VAL A 25 19.95 -4.45 14.96
C VAL A 25 20.63 -3.32 15.73
N LYS A 26 21.68 -2.73 15.14
CA LYS A 26 22.47 -1.66 15.77
C LYS A 26 21.62 -0.40 15.99
N PRO A 27 22.03 0.49 16.91
CA PRO A 27 21.43 1.81 17.05
C PRO A 27 21.26 2.52 15.71
N ASN A 28 20.09 3.12 15.48
CA ASN A 28 19.72 3.84 14.26
C ASN A 28 19.82 3.01 12.97
N GLN A 29 19.90 1.68 13.07
CA GLN A 29 20.00 0.80 11.91
C GLN A 29 18.61 0.33 11.48
N THR A 30 18.43 0.25 10.17
CA THR A 30 17.28 -0.42 9.55
C THR A 30 17.73 -1.74 8.94
N VAL A 31 17.03 -2.82 9.29
CA VAL A 31 17.24 -4.16 8.74
C VAL A 31 15.98 -4.60 8.01
N TYR A 32 16.13 -5.04 6.76
CA TYR A 32 15.04 -5.56 5.94
C TYR A 32 15.09 -7.08 5.95
N LEU A 33 14.05 -7.72 6.47
CA LEU A 33 13.90 -9.16 6.33
C LEU A 33 13.54 -9.50 4.88
N ASN A 34 14.08 -10.62 4.41
CA ASN A 34 13.72 -11.20 3.12
C ASN A 34 12.65 -12.27 3.34
N LEU A 35 11.68 -12.40 2.42
CA LEU A 35 10.67 -13.45 2.49
C LEU A 35 11.28 -14.86 2.57
N LYS A 36 12.47 -15.09 2.02
CA LYS A 36 13.22 -16.35 2.14
C LYS A 36 13.55 -16.74 3.58
N LYS A 37 13.51 -15.79 4.51
CA LYS A 37 13.66 -16.04 5.96
C LYS A 37 12.38 -16.59 6.59
N PHE A 38 11.25 -16.48 5.92
CA PHE A 38 9.98 -17.02 6.38
C PHE A 38 9.77 -18.43 5.82
N LYS A 39 9.30 -19.32 6.67
CA LYS A 39 8.73 -20.60 6.26
C LYS A 39 7.33 -20.34 5.71
N LYS A 40 7.07 -20.79 4.49
CA LYS A 40 5.72 -20.78 3.92
C LYS A 40 4.94 -21.96 4.53
N GLU A 41 3.90 -21.67 5.32
CA GLU A 41 2.98 -22.69 5.85
C GLU A 41 1.86 -23.00 4.86
N SER A 42 1.39 -21.98 4.14
CA SER A 42 0.40 -22.09 3.07
C SER A 42 0.56 -20.92 2.08
N ASP A 43 -0.30 -20.83 1.06
CA ASP A 43 -0.30 -19.70 0.12
C ASP A 43 -0.56 -18.33 0.77
N SER A 44 -1.18 -18.33 1.94
CA SER A 44 -1.55 -17.12 2.68
C SER A 44 -0.87 -16.98 4.03
N VAL A 45 -0.13 -17.98 4.52
CA VAL A 45 0.43 -18.01 5.87
C VAL A 45 1.94 -18.24 5.83
N TYR A 46 2.68 -17.36 6.50
CA TYR A 46 4.13 -17.39 6.62
C TYR A 46 4.53 -17.32 8.09
N SER A 47 5.51 -18.12 8.49
CA SER A 47 6.06 -18.12 9.84
C SER A 47 7.55 -17.83 9.87
N LEU A 48 8.00 -17.13 10.91
CA LEU A 48 9.40 -16.84 11.20
C LEU A 48 9.67 -17.13 12.67
N TYR A 49 10.74 -17.88 12.93
CA TYR A 49 11.23 -18.11 14.28
C TYR A 49 12.56 -17.37 14.47
N ILE A 50 12.62 -16.53 15.50
CA ILE A 50 13.82 -15.81 15.92
C ILE A 50 14.13 -16.25 17.33
N LYS A 51 15.28 -16.89 17.53
CA LYS A 51 15.69 -17.30 18.87
C LYS A 51 16.01 -16.07 19.72
N LYS A 52 16.80 -15.13 19.20
CA LYS A 52 17.08 -13.86 19.89
C LYS A 52 16.95 -12.66 18.96
N LEU A 53 16.17 -11.66 19.36
CA LEU A 53 16.06 -10.36 18.69
C LEU A 53 16.52 -9.26 19.63
N THR A 54 17.50 -8.47 19.19
CA THR A 54 17.93 -7.25 19.89
C THR A 54 17.68 -6.02 19.04
N LEU A 55 16.86 -5.11 19.54
CA LEU A 55 16.58 -3.80 18.97
C LEU A 55 17.21 -2.73 19.85
N ASN A 56 18.09 -1.92 19.29
CA ASN A 56 18.79 -0.84 20.01
C ASN A 56 18.39 0.53 19.47
N ASN A 57 18.13 1.50 20.35
CA ASN A 57 18.01 2.94 20.12
C ASN A 57 17.62 3.32 18.68
N GLU A 58 16.31 3.38 18.44
CA GLU A 58 15.68 3.75 17.18
C GLU A 58 15.96 2.79 16.01
N SER A 59 16.34 1.55 16.32
CA SER A 59 16.47 0.47 15.32
C SER A 59 15.14 0.00 14.76
N VAL A 60 15.15 -0.38 13.48
CA VAL A 60 13.96 -0.84 12.75
C VAL A 60 14.20 -2.20 12.12
N LEU A 61 13.29 -3.13 12.40
CA LEU A 61 13.15 -4.40 11.70
C LEU A 61 11.96 -4.32 10.73
N PHE A 62 12.26 -4.26 9.42
CA PHE A 62 11.24 -4.27 8.38
C PHE A 62 10.85 -5.69 7.97
N LEU A 63 9.55 -5.95 8.03
CA LEU A 63 8.92 -7.13 7.46
C LEU A 63 8.84 -7.01 5.93
N PRO A 64 8.98 -8.11 5.18
CA PRO A 64 8.93 -8.08 3.73
C PRO A 64 7.61 -7.54 3.20
N ARG A 65 7.68 -6.73 2.13
CA ARG A 65 6.50 -6.32 1.36
C ARG A 65 5.70 -7.51 0.83
N ASP A 66 6.37 -8.62 0.50
CA ASP A 66 5.70 -9.81 -0.04
C ASP A 66 4.70 -10.46 0.94
N LEU A 67 4.70 -10.03 2.21
CA LEU A 67 3.68 -10.40 3.19
C LEU A 67 2.39 -9.57 3.07
N SER A 68 2.30 -8.62 2.14
CA SER A 68 1.08 -7.88 1.83
C SER A 68 -0.10 -8.83 1.53
N ASN A 69 -1.24 -8.59 2.19
CA ASN A 69 -2.43 -9.45 2.17
C ASN A 69 -2.19 -10.90 2.69
N LYS A 70 -1.08 -11.16 3.39
CA LYS A 70 -0.77 -12.46 4.01
C LYS A 70 -0.93 -12.41 5.54
N ILE A 71 -0.98 -13.59 6.13
CA ILE A 71 -0.87 -13.81 7.57
C ILE A 71 0.61 -14.07 7.88
N ALA A 72 1.18 -13.26 8.75
CA ALA A 72 2.56 -13.38 9.21
C ALA A 72 2.55 -13.79 10.68
N LYS A 73 3.20 -14.91 11.00
CA LYS A 73 3.41 -15.40 12.36
C LYS A 73 4.89 -15.25 12.71
N ILE A 74 5.22 -14.51 13.75
CA ILE A 74 6.60 -14.30 14.17
C ILE A 74 6.71 -14.69 15.62
N THR A 75 7.52 -15.71 15.89
CA THR A 75 7.85 -16.14 17.24
C THR A 75 9.25 -15.64 17.59
N ILE A 76 9.36 -14.92 18.71
CA ILE A 76 10.60 -14.38 19.26
C ILE A 76 10.79 -15.00 20.64
N GLU A 77 11.74 -15.93 20.75
CA GLU A 77 12.02 -16.64 22.00
C GLU A 77 12.72 -15.76 23.04
N GLU A 78 13.47 -14.76 22.62
CA GLU A 78 14.15 -13.81 23.51
C GLU A 78 14.20 -12.42 22.86
N LEU A 79 13.35 -11.49 23.33
CA LEU A 79 13.33 -10.10 22.86
C LEU A 79 14.06 -9.18 23.85
N HIS A 80 15.03 -8.44 23.30
CA HIS A 80 15.74 -7.36 23.98
C HIS A 80 15.48 -6.04 23.28
N ILE A 81 15.01 -5.05 24.04
CA ILE A 81 14.84 -3.69 23.55
C ILE A 81 15.62 -2.74 24.45
N HIS A 82 16.67 -2.16 23.90
CA HIS A 82 17.47 -1.13 24.54
C HIS A 82 17.04 0.23 23.97
N GLY A 83 16.34 1.04 24.78
CA GLY A 83 15.78 2.32 24.34
C GLY A 83 14.50 2.14 23.53
N LYS A 84 14.55 2.38 22.22
CA LYS A 84 13.39 2.30 21.32
C LYS A 84 13.64 1.37 20.14
N GLY A 85 12.69 0.51 19.81
CA GLY A 85 12.76 -0.41 18.68
C GLY A 85 11.46 -0.43 17.88
N TYR A 86 11.56 -0.80 16.61
CA TYR A 86 10.42 -0.85 15.70
C TYR A 86 10.35 -2.19 14.96
N ILE A 87 9.16 -2.77 14.91
CA ILE A 87 8.82 -3.83 13.95
C ILE A 87 7.80 -3.23 12.99
N ALA A 88 8.18 -3.08 11.73
CA ALA A 88 7.37 -2.34 10.78
C ALA A 88 7.19 -3.09 9.47
N GLN A 89 6.10 -2.84 8.77
CA GLN A 89 5.98 -3.16 7.35
C GLN A 89 5.83 -1.87 6.55
N SER A 90 6.68 -1.69 5.54
CA SER A 90 6.44 -0.73 4.47
C SER A 90 6.24 -1.47 3.16
N VAL A 91 5.29 -0.98 2.36
CA VAL A 91 4.94 -1.53 1.05
C VAL A 91 5.74 -0.89 -0.10
N ARG A 92 6.59 0.11 0.19
CA ARG A 92 7.47 0.75 -0.81
C ARG A 92 8.77 -0.02 -1.03
N SER A 93 9.21 -0.06 -2.28
CA SER A 93 10.44 -0.71 -2.75
C SER A 93 11.70 0.17 -2.65
N ASN A 94 11.57 1.50 -2.65
CA ASN A 94 12.68 2.46 -2.63
C ASN A 94 12.68 3.29 -1.36
N VAL A 95 13.25 2.70 -0.33
CA VAL A 95 13.16 3.19 1.03
C VAL A 95 14.54 3.69 1.46
N ASN A 96 14.93 4.87 0.94
CA ASN A 96 16.05 5.66 1.47
C ASN A 96 15.65 6.32 2.81
N ILE A 97 15.13 5.53 3.76
CA ILE A 97 14.44 6.00 4.98
C ILE A 97 15.34 6.69 6.01
N VAL A 98 16.66 6.53 5.98
CA VAL A 98 17.49 6.82 7.17
C VAL A 98 18.48 7.99 6.97
N ARG A 99 18.36 8.80 5.92
CA ARG A 99 19.43 9.78 5.58
C ARG A 99 19.05 11.25 5.50
N HIS A 100 17.87 11.66 5.94
CA HIS A 100 17.61 13.08 6.14
C HIS A 100 17.54 13.44 7.62
N LYS A 101 18.63 14.07 8.09
CA LYS A 101 18.72 14.98 9.25
C LYS A 101 18.78 14.39 10.67
N GLY A 102 19.62 13.40 10.94
CA GLY A 102 20.19 13.21 12.29
C GLY A 102 19.23 12.90 13.46
N GLU A 103 17.94 12.81 13.20
CA GLU A 103 16.87 12.38 14.09
C GLU A 103 16.08 11.32 13.33
N VAL A 104 15.79 10.17 13.95
CA VAL A 104 14.99 9.12 13.32
C VAL A 104 13.53 9.58 13.32
N GLY A 105 13.20 10.43 12.34
CA GLY A 105 11.87 11.00 12.07
C GLY A 105 10.85 9.96 11.60
N LEU A 106 10.68 8.87 12.35
CA LEU A 106 9.70 7.83 12.06
C LEU A 106 8.24 8.30 12.27
N LYS A 107 8.03 9.34 13.08
CA LYS A 107 6.72 10.00 13.21
C LYS A 107 6.34 10.69 11.89
N GLU A 108 7.23 11.51 11.35
CA GLU A 108 7.07 12.16 10.06
C GLU A 108 7.01 11.15 8.91
N TYR A 109 7.77 10.04 8.91
CA TYR A 109 7.70 9.06 7.82
C TYR A 109 6.36 8.32 7.73
N PHE A 110 5.84 7.82 8.86
CA PHE A 110 4.54 7.15 8.84
C PHE A 110 3.41 8.14 8.59
N GLU A 111 3.54 9.39 9.07
CA GLU A 111 2.61 10.47 8.75
C GLU A 111 2.75 10.93 7.28
N ASP A 112 3.93 10.98 6.67
CA ASP A 112 4.17 11.38 5.26
C ASP A 112 3.80 10.27 4.26
N LEU A 113 3.72 9.01 4.71
CA LEU A 113 3.10 7.94 3.93
C LEU A 113 1.58 8.11 3.83
N ILE A 114 0.96 8.91 4.72
CA ILE A 114 -0.50 9.08 4.80
C ILE A 114 -1.03 10.14 3.82
N PRO A 115 -0.38 11.28 3.50
CA PRO A 115 -0.88 12.20 2.48
C PRO A 115 0.13 12.48 1.35
N ARG A 116 -0.29 12.16 0.12
CA ARG A 116 -0.33 13.09 -1.03
C ARG A 116 -0.86 12.29 -2.22
N ALA A 117 -2.17 12.15 -2.21
CA ALA A 117 -3.01 12.13 -3.41
C ALA A 117 -3.30 13.58 -3.86
N GLU A 118 -2.42 14.55 -3.54
CA GLU A 118 -2.70 15.97 -3.77
C GLU A 118 -2.08 16.53 -5.05
N LYS A 119 -1.16 15.82 -5.71
CA LYS A 119 -0.50 16.33 -6.93
C LYS A 119 -0.15 15.21 -7.91
N GLY A 120 -1.16 14.57 -8.47
CA GLY A 120 -1.02 13.93 -9.78
C GLY A 120 -0.92 15.04 -10.83
N LYS A 121 0.15 15.06 -11.64
CA LYS A 121 0.22 15.97 -12.78
C LYS A 121 -0.76 15.45 -13.83
N ASP A 122 -1.63 16.33 -14.30
CA ASP A 122 -2.54 16.09 -15.41
C ASP A 122 -1.81 15.51 -16.63
N GLY A 123 -2.56 14.82 -17.49
CA GLY A 123 -2.11 14.20 -18.75
C GLY A 123 -1.34 15.14 -19.67
N GLU A 124 -0.07 15.38 -19.33
CA GLU A 124 0.89 15.95 -20.25
C GLU A 124 0.98 14.96 -21.42
N ARG A 125 0.82 15.45 -22.65
CA ARG A 125 1.18 14.71 -23.86
C ARG A 125 2.67 14.38 -23.77
N VAL A 126 3.01 13.30 -23.07
CA VAL A 126 4.36 12.81 -23.03
C VAL A 126 4.61 12.23 -24.42
N ASN A 127 5.38 12.97 -25.23
CA ASN A 127 6.09 12.39 -26.36
C ASN A 127 6.67 11.04 -25.93
N HIS A 128 6.67 10.06 -26.85
CA HIS A 128 7.01 8.65 -26.63
C HIS A 128 8.44 8.36 -26.13
N GLU A 129 8.97 9.13 -25.19
CA GLU A 129 10.23 8.90 -24.52
C GLU A 129 9.95 8.43 -23.09
N ARG A 130 9.96 7.09 -22.97
CA ARG A 130 10.28 6.32 -21.76
C ARG A 130 9.81 6.97 -20.46
N ALA A 131 8.66 6.51 -19.97
CA ALA A 131 8.38 6.52 -18.54
C ALA A 131 9.61 5.95 -17.82
N LYS A 132 10.41 6.83 -17.20
CA LYS A 132 11.53 6.42 -16.37
C LYS A 132 10.92 5.67 -15.19
N SER A 133 11.02 4.35 -15.23
CA SER A 133 10.89 3.47 -14.07
C SER A 133 11.70 4.08 -12.93
N GLY A 134 11.07 4.59 -11.87
CA GLY A 134 11.80 5.36 -10.87
C GLY A 134 11.11 5.68 -9.55
N ASP A 135 9.81 6.01 -9.54
CA ASP A 135 9.17 6.46 -8.29
C ASP A 135 8.21 5.39 -7.76
N GLY A 136 8.69 4.67 -6.74
CA GLY A 136 8.10 3.45 -6.20
C GLY A 136 6.66 3.61 -5.71
N ASP A 137 5.78 2.83 -6.35
CA ASP A 137 4.62 2.17 -5.77
C ASP A 137 3.77 3.05 -4.81
N LYS A 138 3.10 4.04 -5.39
CA LYS A 138 1.74 4.42 -4.97
C LYS A 138 0.77 3.69 -5.91
N GLY A 139 -0.53 3.68 -5.60
CA GLY A 139 -1.52 3.50 -6.65
C GLY A 139 -1.18 4.46 -7.80
N ARG A 140 -0.89 3.92 -8.98
CA ARG A 140 -0.46 4.70 -10.14
C ARG A 140 -1.65 5.49 -10.67
N ASP A 141 -1.44 6.77 -10.95
CA ASP A 141 -2.47 7.59 -11.60
C ASP A 141 -2.81 7.02 -12.99
N GLY A 142 -4.10 7.09 -13.31
CA GLY A 142 -4.62 6.77 -14.62
C GLY A 142 -4.11 7.77 -15.65
N LYS A 143 -3.86 7.27 -16.87
CA LYS A 143 -3.74 8.15 -18.04
C LYS A 143 -5.12 8.63 -18.48
N ASP A 144 -5.20 9.50 -19.47
CA ASP A 144 -6.46 10.09 -19.90
C ASP A 144 -7.58 9.06 -20.08
N GLY A 145 -8.69 9.28 -19.37
CA GLY A 145 -9.87 8.42 -19.29
C GLY A 145 -9.66 7.04 -18.67
N LYS A 146 -8.48 6.74 -18.12
CA LYS A 146 -8.15 5.47 -17.46
C LYS A 146 -8.23 5.60 -15.96
N ASN A 147 -8.58 4.49 -15.32
CA ASN A 147 -8.64 4.41 -13.87
C ASN A 147 -7.25 4.48 -13.24
N GLY A 148 -7.20 5.05 -12.04
CA GLY A 148 -6.09 4.91 -11.12
C GLY A 148 -5.97 3.49 -10.60
N ARG A 149 -4.75 3.06 -10.29
CA ARG A 149 -4.48 1.76 -9.70
C ARG A 149 -4.72 1.82 -8.19
N SER A 150 -5.28 0.76 -7.62
CA SER A 150 -5.41 0.63 -6.17
C SER A 150 -4.05 0.61 -5.46
N GLY A 151 -4.03 1.15 -4.24
CA GLY A 151 -2.91 1.03 -3.33
C GLY A 151 -2.78 -0.39 -2.79
N ILE A 152 -1.56 -0.75 -2.37
CA ILE A 152 -1.26 -2.08 -1.83
C ILE A 152 -1.63 -2.15 -0.36
N SER A 153 -2.37 -3.17 0.02
CA SER A 153 -2.63 -3.46 1.43
C SER A 153 -1.37 -3.95 2.16
N GLY A 154 -1.26 -3.66 3.45
CA GLY A 154 -0.28 -4.26 4.33
C GLY A 154 -0.58 -5.74 4.62
N ILE A 155 0.11 -6.29 5.61
CA ILE A 155 -0.16 -7.60 6.19
C ILE A 155 -1.63 -7.70 6.59
N LYS A 156 -2.28 -8.82 6.26
CA LYS A 156 -3.68 -9.11 6.60
C LYS A 156 -3.85 -9.47 8.07
N GLU A 157 -2.83 -10.10 8.66
CA GLU A 157 -2.81 -10.43 10.07
C GLU A 157 -1.36 -10.64 10.52
N LEU A 158 -0.92 -9.90 11.54
CA LEU A 158 0.39 -10.03 12.15
C LEU A 158 0.23 -10.66 13.54
N ASN A 159 0.67 -11.90 13.68
CA ASN A 159 0.72 -12.61 14.95
C ASN A 159 2.16 -12.55 15.49
N LEU A 160 2.37 -11.81 16.56
CA LEU A 160 3.64 -11.74 17.28
C LEU A 160 3.53 -12.55 18.57
N ASP A 161 4.36 -13.56 18.69
CA ASP A 161 4.51 -14.37 19.89
C ASP A 161 5.88 -14.08 20.49
N ILE A 162 5.93 -13.39 21.64
CA ILE A 162 7.13 -12.75 22.16
C ILE A 162 7.40 -13.15 23.60
N ASN A 163 8.64 -13.53 23.91
CA ASN A 163 9.12 -13.58 25.29
C ASN A 163 10.06 -12.40 25.52
N ILE A 164 9.71 -11.55 26.49
CA ILE A 164 10.41 -10.29 26.76
C ILE A 164 11.47 -10.51 27.84
N ALA A 165 12.74 -10.38 27.44
CA ALA A 165 13.89 -10.47 28.34
C ALA A 165 14.36 -9.08 28.82
N SER A 166 14.29 -8.04 27.97
CA SER A 166 14.48 -6.64 28.36
C SER A 166 13.59 -5.71 27.54
N PHE A 167 13.01 -4.68 28.18
CA PHE A 167 12.00 -3.84 27.55
C PHE A 167 12.22 -2.34 27.79
N GLY A 168 12.49 -1.62 26.70
CA GLY A 168 12.31 -0.17 26.60
C GLY A 168 10.96 0.14 25.95
N GLN A 169 11.00 0.65 24.72
CA GLN A 169 9.81 0.96 23.92
C GLN A 169 9.80 0.14 22.62
N LEU A 170 8.71 -0.56 22.33
CA LEU A 170 8.44 -1.26 21.07
C LEU A 170 7.30 -0.59 20.32
N ASP A 171 7.56 -0.18 19.08
CA ASP A 171 6.51 0.26 18.17
C ASP A 171 6.29 -0.80 17.08
N VAL A 172 5.07 -1.33 16.99
CA VAL A 172 4.64 -2.24 15.91
C VAL A 172 3.80 -1.45 14.91
N VAL A 173 4.24 -1.39 13.65
CA VAL A 173 3.62 -0.51 12.65
C VAL A 173 3.28 -1.25 11.36
N LEU A 174 2.01 -1.19 10.95
CA LEU A 174 1.55 -1.66 9.63
C LEU A 174 1.03 -0.48 8.79
N VAL A 175 1.39 -0.47 7.51
CA VAL A 175 1.00 0.59 6.57
C VAL A 175 0.44 0.02 5.28
N GLY A 176 -0.70 0.55 4.84
CA GLY A 176 -1.28 0.37 3.53
C GLY A 176 -0.98 1.58 2.63
N GLU A 177 -0.91 1.34 1.32
CA GLU A 177 -0.64 2.36 0.31
C GLU A 177 -1.93 3.06 -0.13
N SER A 178 -1.80 4.33 -0.51
CA SER A 178 -2.91 5.07 -1.14
C SER A 178 -3.15 4.63 -2.59
N GLY A 179 -4.40 4.67 -3.02
CA GLY A 179 -4.80 4.51 -4.42
C GLY A 179 -4.43 5.71 -5.28
N GLY A 180 -4.24 5.47 -6.57
CA GLY A 180 -3.88 6.50 -7.56
C GLY A 180 -5.10 7.21 -8.10
N HIS A 181 -4.93 8.41 -8.65
CA HIS A 181 -6.02 9.17 -9.26
C HIS A 181 -6.51 8.55 -10.55
N GLY A 182 -7.77 8.78 -10.89
CA GLY A 182 -8.26 8.57 -12.25
C GLY A 182 -7.70 9.64 -13.18
N GLY A 183 -7.38 9.27 -14.43
CA GLY A 183 -6.94 10.24 -15.42
C GLY A 183 -8.11 11.02 -16.01
N ASN A 184 -7.88 12.28 -16.39
CA ASN A 184 -8.93 13.12 -16.97
C ASN A 184 -9.35 12.64 -18.36
N GLY A 185 -10.59 12.86 -18.74
CA GLY A 185 -11.05 12.60 -20.10
C GLY A 185 -10.41 13.55 -21.11
N SER A 186 -10.16 13.05 -22.32
CA SER A 186 -9.65 13.89 -23.41
C SER A 186 -10.73 14.82 -23.96
N ASP A 187 -10.36 16.02 -24.38
CA ASP A 187 -11.33 16.92 -25.01
C ASP A 187 -11.80 16.42 -26.37
N GLY A 188 -13.05 16.73 -26.68
CA GLY A 188 -13.65 16.48 -27.98
C GLY A 188 -13.06 17.38 -29.07
N GLN A 189 -12.90 16.83 -30.27
CA GLN A 189 -12.36 17.59 -31.41
C GLN A 189 -13.39 18.57 -31.96
N GLY A 190 -12.93 19.70 -32.52
CA GLY A 190 -13.79 20.64 -33.23
C GLY A 190 -14.37 20.02 -34.51
N GLY A 191 -15.64 20.29 -34.78
CA GLY A 191 -16.30 19.96 -36.04
C GLY A 191 -15.86 20.89 -37.17
N SER A 192 -15.83 20.39 -38.40
CA SER A 192 -15.47 21.20 -39.57
C SER A 192 -16.55 22.24 -39.90
N HIS A 193 -16.15 23.47 -40.24
CA HIS A 193 -17.09 24.51 -40.66
C HIS A 193 -17.82 24.12 -41.95
N ALA A 194 -19.03 24.65 -42.13
CA ALA A 194 -19.74 24.55 -43.39
C ALA A 194 -19.06 25.42 -44.46
N GLU A 195 -19.00 24.96 -45.70
CA GLU A 195 -18.48 25.73 -46.85
C GLU A 195 -19.55 25.84 -47.94
N CYS A 196 -19.53 26.92 -48.73
CA CYS A 196 -20.55 27.16 -49.76
C CYS A 196 -20.51 26.15 -50.90
N ASP A 197 -19.33 25.66 -51.21
CA ASP A 197 -19.06 24.74 -52.32
C ASP A 197 -18.97 23.27 -51.86
N ARG A 198 -19.10 22.99 -50.56
CA ARG A 198 -19.00 21.64 -49.96
C ARG A 198 -20.20 21.27 -49.07
N ASN A 199 -20.11 20.11 -48.41
CA ASN A 199 -21.10 19.55 -47.49
C ASN A 199 -21.32 20.42 -46.23
N ARG A 200 -22.34 20.09 -45.43
CA ARG A 200 -22.68 20.76 -44.16
C ARG A 200 -21.51 20.72 -43.17
N GLY A 201 -21.50 21.64 -42.21
CA GLY A 201 -20.54 21.59 -41.10
C GLY A 201 -20.70 20.32 -40.28
N ALA A 202 -19.60 19.77 -39.78
CA ALA A 202 -19.61 18.57 -38.94
C ALA A 202 -19.81 18.95 -37.47
N ASN A 203 -20.38 18.03 -36.70
CA ASN A 203 -20.52 18.19 -35.26
C ASN A 203 -19.15 18.11 -34.57
N GLY A 204 -19.05 18.75 -33.41
CA GLY A 204 -17.92 18.56 -32.51
C GLY A 204 -17.91 17.14 -31.94
N GLY A 205 -16.72 16.61 -31.72
CA GLY A 205 -16.52 15.34 -31.01
C GLY A 205 -16.93 15.47 -29.54
N HIS A 206 -17.40 14.38 -28.95
CA HIS A 206 -17.68 14.33 -27.52
C HIS A 206 -16.39 14.32 -26.69
N GLY A 207 -16.45 14.91 -25.50
CA GLY A 207 -15.39 14.76 -24.51
C GLY A 207 -15.32 13.33 -23.98
N GLY A 208 -14.11 12.85 -23.73
CA GLY A 208 -13.85 11.57 -23.08
C GLY A 208 -14.27 11.59 -21.62
N ASN A 209 -14.67 10.45 -21.08
CA ASN A 209 -14.94 10.34 -19.64
C ASN A 209 -13.64 10.35 -18.85
N GLY A 210 -13.69 10.87 -17.63
CA GLY A 210 -12.63 10.71 -16.64
C GLY A 210 -12.59 9.30 -16.08
N GLY A 211 -11.40 8.85 -15.69
CA GLY A 211 -11.18 7.57 -15.04
C GLY A 211 -11.58 7.58 -13.56
N GLN A 212 -11.83 6.40 -13.01
CA GLN A 212 -12.08 6.22 -11.58
C GLN A 212 -10.78 6.35 -10.79
N GLY A 213 -10.84 6.84 -9.54
CA GLY A 213 -9.73 6.71 -8.60
C GLY A 213 -9.50 5.26 -8.19
N GLY A 214 -8.28 4.95 -7.75
CA GLY A 214 -7.88 3.64 -7.23
C GLY A 214 -8.31 3.44 -5.78
N PHE A 215 -8.55 2.18 -5.38
CA PHE A 215 -8.93 1.85 -4.01
C PHE A 215 -7.77 2.08 -3.03
N PRO A 216 -8.05 2.46 -1.77
CA PRO A 216 -7.04 2.50 -0.73
C PRO A 216 -6.58 1.09 -0.35
N GLY A 217 -5.30 0.95 0.01
CA GLY A 217 -4.75 -0.24 0.66
C GLY A 217 -5.23 -0.32 2.11
N SER A 218 -5.57 -1.52 2.57
CA SER A 218 -5.99 -1.78 3.95
C SER A 218 -4.84 -2.33 4.79
N VAL A 219 -4.97 -2.27 6.11
CA VAL A 219 -4.06 -2.92 7.07
C VAL A 219 -4.84 -3.89 7.94
N GLY A 220 -4.26 -5.06 8.15
CA GLY A 220 -4.87 -6.17 8.85
C GLY A 220 -4.70 -6.13 10.36
N ALA A 221 -5.21 -7.15 11.04
CA ALA A 221 -5.17 -7.26 12.50
C ALA A 221 -3.74 -7.44 13.03
N ILE A 222 -3.49 -7.01 14.27
CA ILE A 222 -2.23 -7.21 14.99
C ILE A 222 -2.55 -7.92 16.31
N ASN A 223 -2.08 -9.16 16.44
CA ASN A 223 -2.22 -9.97 17.64
C ASN A 223 -0.84 -10.13 18.28
N ILE A 224 -0.68 -9.68 19.52
CA ILE A 224 0.56 -9.78 20.27
C ILE A 224 0.31 -10.64 21.50
N THR A 225 0.86 -11.83 21.50
CA THR A 225 0.91 -12.69 22.67
C THR A 225 2.29 -12.55 23.31
N TRP A 226 2.35 -12.24 24.60
CA TRP A 226 3.62 -11.98 25.27
C TRP A 226 3.71 -12.63 26.65
N GLN A 227 4.93 -12.95 27.06
CA GLN A 227 5.29 -13.24 28.45
C GLN A 227 6.57 -12.48 28.78
N SER A 228 6.87 -12.29 30.07
CA SER A 228 8.13 -11.68 30.47
C SER A 228 8.71 -12.40 31.68
N ASP A 229 10.02 -12.63 31.62
CA ASP A 229 10.78 -13.14 32.76
C ASP A 229 11.09 -12.02 33.78
N LEU A 230 10.64 -10.78 33.52
CA LEU A 230 10.89 -9.61 34.37
C LEU A 230 9.83 -9.51 35.48
N PRO A 231 10.23 -9.54 36.77
CA PRO A 231 9.31 -9.52 37.92
C PRO A 231 8.41 -8.27 38.05
N LEU A 232 8.71 -7.19 37.32
CA LEU A 232 7.92 -5.95 37.32
C LEU A 232 6.86 -5.92 36.22
N ILE A 233 6.99 -6.74 35.15
CA ILE A 233 6.06 -6.81 34.02
C ILE A 233 5.06 -7.98 34.20
N THR A 234 5.32 -8.90 35.12
CA THR A 234 4.43 -10.03 35.48
C THR A 234 3.07 -9.62 36.08
N THR A 235 2.82 -8.33 36.33
CA THR A 235 1.56 -7.83 36.89
C THR A 235 0.47 -7.58 35.85
N GLY A 236 0.31 -8.43 34.82
CA GLY A 236 -0.84 -8.43 33.89
C GLY A 236 -1.11 -7.14 33.09
N GLN A 237 -0.33 -6.08 33.31
CA GLN A 237 -0.43 -4.81 32.61
C GLN A 237 0.37 -4.89 31.31
N ILE A 238 -0.17 -4.31 30.23
CA ILE A 238 0.54 -4.16 28.96
C ILE A 238 1.92 -3.56 29.25
N PRO A 239 3.03 -4.10 28.71
CA PRO A 239 4.35 -3.59 29.00
C PRO A 239 4.40 -2.09 28.70
N PHE A 240 4.75 -1.26 29.69
CA PHE A 240 4.94 0.17 29.49
C PHE A 240 5.93 0.36 28.33
N GLY A 241 5.47 0.99 27.25
CA GLY A 241 6.28 1.19 26.03
C GLY A 241 5.92 0.32 24.83
N LEU A 242 4.92 -0.57 24.89
CA LEU A 242 4.38 -1.20 23.69
C LEU A 242 3.35 -0.28 23.00
N ASN A 243 3.62 0.13 21.77
CA ASN A 243 2.68 0.90 20.95
C ASN A 243 2.38 0.15 19.65
N VAL A 244 1.11 0.14 19.28
CA VAL A 244 0.65 -0.46 18.02
C VAL A 244 0.05 0.65 17.16
N ARG A 245 0.48 0.73 15.90
CA ARG A 245 0.02 1.75 14.96
C ARG A 245 -0.31 1.13 13.61
N GLN A 246 -1.48 1.47 13.10
CA GLN A 246 -1.98 0.97 11.83
C GLN A 246 -2.42 2.16 10.98
N TYR A 247 -1.89 2.24 9.77
CA TYR A 247 -2.16 3.33 8.84
C TYR A 247 -2.72 2.77 7.55
N ALA A 248 -4.01 2.96 7.32
CA ALA A 248 -4.62 2.62 6.05
C ALA A 248 -4.31 3.67 4.98
N GLY A 249 -4.31 3.26 3.71
CA GLY A 249 -4.14 4.18 2.60
C GLY A 249 -5.38 5.04 2.34
N LEU A 250 -5.19 6.11 1.57
CA LEU A 250 -6.26 6.96 1.04
C LEU A 250 -6.73 6.48 -0.34
N ALA A 251 -8.00 6.66 -0.65
CA ALA A 251 -8.50 6.44 -2.01
C ALA A 251 -7.95 7.51 -2.96
N GLY A 252 -7.83 7.16 -4.24
CA GLY A 252 -7.53 8.13 -5.27
C GLY A 252 -8.76 8.95 -5.65
N ASN A 253 -8.54 10.22 -6.03
CA ASN A 253 -9.61 11.06 -6.59
C ASN A 253 -9.97 10.61 -8.01
N PRO A 254 -11.23 10.72 -8.44
CA PRO A 254 -11.61 10.49 -9.83
C PRO A 254 -11.02 11.57 -10.76
N GLY A 255 -10.85 11.22 -12.04
CA GLY A 255 -10.50 12.16 -13.09
C GLY A 255 -11.72 12.94 -13.58
N ASN A 256 -11.50 14.17 -14.02
CA ASN A 256 -12.54 15.00 -14.62
C ASN A 256 -12.91 14.48 -16.01
N GLY A 257 -14.14 14.73 -16.47
CA GLY A 257 -14.51 14.51 -17.88
C GLY A 257 -13.86 15.57 -18.78
N GLY A 258 -13.55 15.20 -20.02
CA GLY A 258 -13.07 16.13 -21.04
C GLY A 258 -14.20 17.04 -21.53
N ALA A 259 -13.87 18.24 -22.00
CA ALA A 259 -14.85 19.13 -22.60
C ALA A 259 -15.36 18.56 -23.93
N GLY A 260 -16.61 18.87 -24.29
CA GLY A 260 -17.11 18.60 -25.64
C GLY A 260 -16.47 19.54 -26.66
N GLY A 261 -16.23 19.04 -27.88
CA GLY A 261 -15.69 19.85 -28.98
C GLY A 261 -16.72 20.83 -29.52
N SER A 262 -16.28 21.96 -30.05
CA SER A 262 -17.18 22.90 -30.72
C SER A 262 -17.75 22.31 -32.00
N GLY A 263 -19.02 22.61 -32.31
CA GLY A 263 -19.59 22.32 -33.62
C GLY A 263 -19.00 23.24 -34.69
N GLY A 264 -18.94 22.79 -35.94
CA GLY A 264 -18.49 23.65 -37.04
C GLY A 264 -19.47 24.78 -37.30
N ASP A 265 -18.99 25.98 -37.63
CA ASP A 265 -19.86 27.13 -37.87
C ASP A 265 -20.73 26.98 -39.13
N SER A 266 -21.87 27.67 -39.13
CA SER A 266 -22.73 27.82 -40.30
C SER A 266 -22.18 28.87 -41.28
N VAL A 267 -22.38 28.66 -42.58
CA VAL A 267 -22.00 29.63 -43.63
C VAL A 267 -23.21 30.11 -44.43
N ARG A 268 -23.19 31.36 -44.89
CA ARG A 268 -24.23 31.95 -45.75
C ARG A 268 -23.72 32.07 -47.19
N CYS A 269 -24.48 31.53 -48.14
CA CYS A 269 -24.12 31.44 -49.55
C CYS A 269 -25.18 32.16 -50.38
N GLY A 270 -25.04 33.47 -50.56
CA GLY A 270 -26.08 34.30 -51.17
C GLY A 270 -27.41 34.24 -50.40
N LEU A 271 -28.47 33.78 -51.06
CA LEU A 271 -29.83 33.74 -50.50
C LEU A 271 -30.11 32.58 -49.54
N TRP A 272 -29.18 31.62 -49.39
CA TRP A 272 -29.39 30.42 -48.57
C TRP A 272 -28.27 30.23 -47.54
N LYS A 273 -28.58 29.57 -46.42
CA LYS A 273 -27.67 29.32 -45.29
C LYS A 273 -27.44 27.82 -45.14
N ARG A 274 -26.18 27.38 -45.07
CA ARG A 274 -25.82 26.00 -44.71
C ARG A 274 -25.59 25.94 -43.20
N SER A 275 -26.27 25.02 -42.53
CA SER A 275 -26.12 24.82 -41.09
C SER A 275 -24.72 24.32 -40.76
N GLY A 276 -24.22 24.80 -39.63
CA GLY A 276 -23.07 24.23 -38.96
C GLY A 276 -23.40 22.90 -38.28
N GLY A 277 -22.43 22.36 -37.55
CA GLY A 277 -22.63 21.22 -36.67
C GLY A 277 -22.94 21.64 -35.23
N ASN A 278 -23.47 20.71 -34.45
CA ASN A 278 -23.71 20.89 -33.03
C ASN A 278 -22.41 20.69 -32.22
N PRO A 279 -22.25 21.34 -31.05
CA PRO A 279 -21.18 21.02 -30.13
C PRO A 279 -21.33 19.58 -29.61
N GLY A 280 -20.18 18.96 -29.33
CA GLY A 280 -20.13 17.69 -28.63
C GLY A 280 -20.51 17.86 -27.16
N GLU A 281 -20.99 16.77 -26.56
CA GLU A 281 -21.28 16.73 -25.13
C GLU A 281 -19.99 16.58 -24.32
N PRO A 282 -19.90 17.17 -23.12
CA PRO A 282 -18.79 16.93 -22.20
C PRO A 282 -18.81 15.48 -21.71
N GLY A 283 -17.62 14.96 -21.43
CA GLY A 283 -17.46 13.67 -20.78
C GLY A 283 -17.88 13.71 -19.32
N ARG A 284 -18.16 12.54 -18.76
CA ARG A 284 -18.53 12.39 -17.35
C ARG A 284 -17.27 12.39 -16.48
N ILE A 285 -17.37 12.97 -15.29
CA ILE A 285 -16.38 12.77 -14.22
C ILE A 285 -16.35 11.28 -13.88
N GLY A 286 -15.15 10.74 -13.64
CA GLY A 286 -15.00 9.38 -13.16
C GLY A 286 -15.76 9.18 -11.85
N THR A 287 -16.27 7.98 -11.61
CA THR A 287 -16.96 7.72 -10.34
C THR A 287 -15.95 7.61 -9.22
N SER A 288 -16.19 8.30 -8.10
CA SER A 288 -15.57 7.90 -6.83
C SER A 288 -16.05 6.50 -6.49
N LEU A 289 -15.17 5.67 -5.92
CA LEU A 289 -15.40 4.23 -5.77
C LEU A 289 -16.59 3.86 -4.87
N ARG A 290 -17.21 4.81 -4.18
CA ARG A 290 -18.47 4.65 -3.44
C ARG A 290 -19.32 5.94 -3.39
N GLY A 291 -19.67 6.48 -4.56
CA GLY A 291 -20.84 7.35 -4.72
C GLY A 291 -20.74 8.76 -4.12
N GLY A 292 -20.59 9.76 -4.99
CA GLY A 292 -21.34 11.03 -4.90
C GLY A 292 -21.20 11.91 -3.65
N GLY A 293 -20.05 11.97 -2.98
CA GLY A 293 -19.82 12.97 -1.94
C GLY A 293 -18.34 13.25 -1.68
N ASP A 294 -18.06 14.43 -1.13
CA ASP A 294 -16.74 14.98 -0.75
C ASP A 294 -16.08 14.25 0.45
N TYR A 295 -16.33 12.95 0.61
CA TYR A 295 -15.81 12.17 1.72
C TYR A 295 -14.43 11.60 1.38
N ILE A 296 -13.48 11.79 2.30
CA ILE A 296 -12.17 11.14 2.25
C ILE A 296 -12.35 9.66 2.63
N PHE A 297 -11.97 8.75 1.74
CA PHE A 297 -12.09 7.31 1.95
C PHE A 297 -10.74 6.70 2.33
N PHE A 298 -10.75 5.95 3.44
CA PHE A 298 -9.60 5.20 3.93
C PHE A 298 -9.78 3.70 3.71
N GLY A 299 -8.67 2.97 3.62
CA GLY A 299 -8.68 1.51 3.72
C GLY A 299 -9.14 1.06 5.12
N ARG A 300 -9.40 -0.24 5.26
CA ARG A 300 -9.77 -0.79 6.56
C ARG A 300 -8.54 -0.92 7.47
N VAL A 301 -8.79 -0.78 8.76
CA VAL A 301 -7.84 -1.10 9.83
C VAL A 301 -8.40 -2.30 10.60
N GLY A 302 -7.59 -3.33 10.80
CA GLY A 302 -7.97 -4.53 11.57
C GLY A 302 -7.81 -4.33 13.08
N ASP A 303 -8.37 -5.24 13.86
CA ASP A 303 -8.33 -5.18 15.32
C ASP A 303 -6.91 -5.33 15.89
N VAL A 304 -6.71 -4.81 17.10
CA VAL A 304 -5.48 -5.00 17.89
C VAL A 304 -5.82 -5.82 19.12
N SER A 305 -5.12 -6.95 19.30
CA SER A 305 -5.23 -7.82 20.47
C SER A 305 -3.88 -7.96 21.14
N ILE A 306 -3.81 -7.74 22.45
CA ILE A 306 -2.58 -7.87 23.24
C ILE A 306 -2.91 -8.77 24.43
N ILE A 307 -2.29 -9.94 24.51
CA ILE A 307 -2.61 -10.97 25.50
C ILE A 307 -1.33 -11.39 26.24
N ASN A 308 -1.37 -11.38 27.56
CA ASN A 308 -0.33 -11.97 28.39
C ASN A 308 -0.56 -13.49 28.48
N LYS A 309 0.46 -14.32 28.16
CA LYS A 309 0.40 -15.79 28.23
C LYS A 309 0.13 -16.31 29.64
N ASP A 310 0.62 -15.59 30.66
CA ASP A 310 0.47 -15.99 32.06
C ASP A 310 -0.97 -15.80 32.58
N MET A 311 -1.84 -15.17 31.79
CA MET A 311 -3.24 -14.90 32.14
C MET A 311 -4.26 -15.74 31.33
N GLN A 312 -3.80 -16.66 30.48
CA GLN A 312 -4.65 -17.61 29.74
C GLN A 312 -4.81 -18.91 30.53
#